data_AF-A0A1Z9PXY1-F1
#
_entry.id   AF-A0A1Z9PXY1-F1
#
_cell.length_a   1.000
_cell.length_b   1.000
_cell.length_c   1.000
_cell.angle_alpha   90.00
_cell.angle_beta   90.00
_cell.angle_gamma   90.00
#
_symmetry.space_group_name_H-M   'P 1'
#
loop_
_entity.id
_entity.type
_entity.pdbx_description
1 polymer ?
#
loop_
_entity_poly.entity_id
_entity_poly.type
_entity_poly.pdbx_seq_one_letter_code
_entity_poly.pdbx_strand_id
1 'polypeptide(L)'
;MEEIDYHWRSQMMGYKILSAPDSIVYHEGAMTLSKESFKKVYLNHRNSWIVFIANHKIFIVVALIIPKLILHLISTLLDFFCFRFRNFFAQMLSLLWIVLNIKYLIKKRINNKKIIKKGYTLDGMYNRSIVIDYFIFNRRFYSKY
;
A
#
# COMPACT_ATOMS: atom_id res chain seq x y z
N MET A 1 4.30 -3.21 -4.06
CA MET A 1 3.80 -1.85 -3.74
C MET A 1 4.02 -0.86 -4.89
N GLU A 2 5.13 -0.95 -5.63
CA GLU A 2 5.41 -0.03 -6.75
C GLU A 2 4.41 -0.17 -7.91
N GLU A 3 4.00 -1.40 -8.23
CA GLU A 3 2.92 -1.66 -9.18
C GLU A 3 1.61 -0.95 -8.81
N ILE A 4 1.22 -0.99 -7.52
CA ILE A 4 0.04 -0.29 -7.01
C ILE A 4 0.19 1.23 -7.18
N ASP A 5 1.37 1.79 -6.88
CA ASP A 5 1.66 3.22 -7.08
C ASP A 5 1.54 3.61 -8.56
N TYR A 6 2.06 2.76 -9.46
CA TYR A 6 1.99 2.96 -10.89
C TYR A 6 0.54 2.92 -11.39
N HIS A 7 -0.22 1.86 -11.11
CA HIS A 7 -1.62 1.75 -11.51
C HIS A 7 -2.45 2.93 -11.01
N TRP A 8 -2.25 3.35 -9.77
CA TRP A 8 -2.92 4.51 -9.21
C TRP A 8 -2.60 5.78 -10.01
N ARG A 9 -1.32 6.07 -10.22
CA ARG A 9 -0.88 7.26 -10.96
C ARG A 9 -1.33 7.24 -12.41
N SER A 10 -1.34 6.08 -13.06
CA SER A 10 -1.87 5.90 -14.41
C SER A 10 -3.37 6.23 -14.47
N GLN A 11 -4.15 5.77 -13.49
CA GLN A 11 -5.56 6.17 -13.40
C GLN A 11 -5.75 7.65 -13.08
N MET A 12 -4.88 8.26 -12.26
CA MET A 12 -4.88 9.72 -12.04
C MET A 12 -4.63 10.50 -13.33
N MET A 13 -3.83 9.97 -14.25
CA MET A 13 -3.61 10.54 -15.59
C MET A 13 -4.78 10.26 -16.57
N GLY A 14 -5.78 9.47 -16.16
CA GLY A 14 -6.94 9.11 -16.97
C GLY A 14 -6.78 7.87 -17.83
N TYR A 15 -5.74 7.05 -17.58
CA TYR A 15 -5.60 5.74 -18.22
C TYR A 15 -6.46 4.69 -17.54
N LYS A 16 -6.87 3.68 -18.29
CA LYS A 16 -7.57 2.50 -17.78
C LYS A 16 -6.56 1.39 -17.48
N ILE A 17 -6.83 0.62 -16.42
CA ILE A 17 -6.08 -0.59 -16.10
C ILE A 17 -6.94 -1.77 -16.53
N LEU A 18 -6.43 -2.59 -17.44
CA LEU A 18 -7.13 -3.73 -18.02
C LEU A 18 -6.29 -4.99 -17.83
N SER A 19 -6.96 -6.12 -17.66
CA SER A 19 -6.34 -7.45 -17.67
C SER A 19 -6.77 -8.17 -18.94
N ALA A 20 -5.84 -8.87 -19.58
CA ALA A 20 -6.09 -9.70 -20.76
C ALA A 20 -6.01 -11.19 -20.34
N PRO A 21 -7.11 -11.80 -19.86
CA PRO A 21 -7.08 -13.15 -19.28
C PRO A 21 -6.71 -14.23 -20.29
N ASP A 22 -6.92 -13.97 -21.58
CA ASP A 22 -6.53 -14.89 -22.67
C ASP A 22 -5.00 -14.95 -22.87
N SER A 23 -4.25 -13.99 -22.32
CA SER A 23 -2.79 -13.98 -22.35
C SER A 23 -2.23 -14.65 -21.10
N ILE A 24 -1.60 -15.81 -21.28
CA ILE A 24 -1.03 -16.60 -20.18
C ILE A 24 0.47 -16.36 -20.12
N VAL A 25 0.96 -15.84 -18.98
CA VAL A 25 2.37 -15.64 -18.70
C VAL A 25 2.75 -16.41 -17.44
N TYR A 26 3.73 -17.33 -17.57
CA TYR A 26 4.29 -18.04 -16.43
C TYR A 26 5.32 -17.17 -15.73
N HIS A 27 5.15 -16.96 -14.43
CA HIS A 27 6.08 -16.18 -13.63
C HIS A 27 6.47 -16.94 -12.37
N GLU A 28 7.75 -16.86 -12.00
CA GLU A 28 8.18 -17.35 -10.70
C GLU A 28 8.02 -16.25 -9.65
N GLY A 29 7.07 -16.45 -8.74
CA GLY A 29 6.76 -15.47 -7.70
C GLY A 29 7.91 -15.30 -6.69
N ALA A 30 8.28 -14.05 -6.41
CA ALA A 30 9.25 -13.68 -5.36
C ALA A 30 10.70 -14.16 -5.57
N MET A 31 11.11 -14.46 -6.80
CA MET A 31 12.46 -14.91 -7.16
C MET A 31 13.56 -13.91 -6.75
N THR A 32 13.35 -12.61 -6.97
CA THR A 32 14.36 -11.57 -6.69
C THR A 32 14.54 -11.26 -5.20
N LEU A 33 13.47 -11.38 -4.40
CA LEU A 33 13.51 -10.99 -3.01
C LEU A 33 12.59 -11.89 -2.18
N SER A 34 13.21 -12.73 -1.34
CA SER A 34 12.52 -13.70 -0.51
C SER A 34 11.47 -13.03 0.39
N LYS A 35 10.36 -13.73 0.61
CA LYS A 35 9.20 -13.23 1.37
C LYS A 35 9.59 -12.76 2.79
N GLU A 36 10.58 -13.40 3.38
CA GLU A 36 11.03 -13.15 4.76
C GLU A 36 12.26 -12.24 4.86
N SER A 37 12.73 -11.69 3.75
CA SER A 37 13.87 -10.77 3.81
C SER A 37 13.48 -9.46 4.49
N PHE A 38 14.36 -9.02 5.41
CA PHE A 38 14.25 -7.73 6.10
C PHE A 38 13.98 -6.57 5.13
N LYS A 39 14.74 -6.53 4.02
CA LYS A 39 14.63 -5.48 3.00
C LYS A 39 13.23 -5.45 2.37
N LYS A 40 12.61 -6.60 2.13
CA LYS A 40 11.27 -6.66 1.55
C LYS A 40 10.21 -6.12 2.49
N VAL A 41 10.25 -6.54 3.75
CA VAL A 41 9.32 -6.06 4.78
C VAL A 41 9.46 -4.55 4.95
N TYR A 42 10.70 -4.07 5.10
CA TYR A 42 10.99 -2.64 5.21
C TYR A 42 10.44 -1.85 4.01
N LEU A 43 10.77 -2.27 2.78
CA LEU A 43 10.32 -1.59 1.57
C LEU A 43 8.81 -1.64 1.40
N ASN A 44 8.15 -2.75 1.72
CA ASN A 44 6.70 -2.89 1.61
C ASN A 44 5.98 -1.94 2.56
N HIS A 45 6.36 -1.92 3.84
CA HIS A 45 5.73 -1.02 4.81
C HIS A 45 6.02 0.45 4.50
N ARG A 46 7.28 0.79 4.17
CA ARG A 46 7.67 2.16 3.81
C ARG A 46 6.91 2.63 2.57
N ASN A 47 6.92 1.84 1.49
CA ASN A 47 6.26 2.20 0.25
C ASN A 47 4.74 2.26 0.43
N SER A 48 4.15 1.44 1.31
CA SER A 48 2.71 1.53 1.66
C SER A 48 2.34 2.87 2.26
N TRP A 49 3.15 3.37 3.18
CA TRP A 49 2.98 4.72 3.73
C TRP A 49 3.19 5.81 2.69
N ILE A 50 4.21 5.69 1.84
CA ILE A 50 4.47 6.66 0.76
C ILE A 50 3.27 6.77 -0.18
N VAL A 51 2.75 5.64 -0.68
CA VAL A 51 1.58 5.62 -1.58
C VAL A 51 0.36 6.22 -0.91
N PHE A 52 0.09 5.81 0.34
CA PHE A 52 -1.04 6.34 1.11
C PHE A 52 -0.98 7.87 1.25
N ILE A 53 0.18 8.40 1.66
CA ILE A 53 0.37 9.83 1.91
C ILE A 53 0.47 10.63 0.60
N ALA A 54 1.04 10.08 -0.47
CA ALA A 54 1.31 10.83 -1.69
C ALA A 54 0.13 10.85 -2.68
N ASN A 55 -0.69 9.79 -2.73
CA ASN A 55 -1.69 9.62 -3.80
C ASN A 55 -3.11 9.99 -3.37
N HIS A 56 -3.48 9.78 -2.10
CA HIS A 56 -4.82 10.09 -1.62
C HIS A 56 -5.09 11.60 -1.51
N LYS A 57 -6.37 11.98 -1.63
CA LYS A 57 -6.86 13.31 -1.24
C LYS A 57 -6.54 13.58 0.23
N ILE A 58 -6.23 14.84 0.56
CA ILE A 58 -5.70 15.17 1.91
C ILE A 58 -6.69 14.82 3.00
N PHE A 59 -7.98 15.05 2.76
CA PHE A 59 -9.07 14.67 3.67
C PHE A 59 -9.07 13.16 3.98
N ILE A 60 -8.86 12.31 2.97
CA ILE A 60 -8.79 10.86 3.16
C ILE A 60 -7.57 10.48 4.00
N VAL A 61 -6.42 11.11 3.74
CA VAL A 61 -5.20 10.87 4.53
C VAL A 61 -5.45 11.23 5.99
N VAL A 62 -6.00 12.41 6.27
CA VAL A 62 -6.30 12.85 7.63
C VAL A 62 -7.30 11.92 8.32
N ALA A 63 -8.36 11.49 7.62
CA ALA A 63 -9.36 10.58 8.18
C ALA A 63 -8.80 9.17 8.48
N LEU A 64 -7.89 8.66 7.65
CA LEU A 64 -7.43 7.26 7.72
C LEU A 64 -6.03 7.08 8.30
N ILE A 65 -5.29 8.15 8.61
CA ILE A 65 -3.92 8.04 9.13
C ILE A 65 -3.88 7.32 10.48
N ILE A 66 -4.81 7.62 11.38
CA ILE A 66 -4.88 7.00 12.70
C ILE A 66 -5.27 5.51 12.58
N PRO A 67 -6.35 5.12 11.88
CA PRO A 67 -6.65 3.71 11.63
C PRO A 67 -5.48 2.93 10.99
N LYS A 68 -4.82 3.53 9.98
CA LYS A 68 -3.67 2.90 9.32
C LYS A 68 -2.48 2.72 10.26
N LEU A 69 -2.22 3.69 11.14
CA LEU A 69 -1.16 3.61 12.15
C LEU A 69 -1.45 2.50 13.17
N ILE A 70 -2.70 2.41 13.65
CA ILE A 70 -3.12 1.33 14.55
C ILE A 70 -2.89 -0.04 13.91
N LEU A 71 -3.32 -0.23 12.65
CA LEU A 71 -3.08 -1.49 11.93
C LEU A 71 -1.59 -1.81 11.76
N HIS A 72 -0.76 -0.79 11.49
CA HIS A 72 0.70 -0.97 11.40
C HIS A 72 1.31 -1.37 12.75
N LEU A 73 0.87 -0.75 13.84
CA LEU A 73 1.32 -1.09 15.20
C LEU A 73 0.90 -2.50 15.60
N ILE A 74 -0.34 -2.92 15.31
CA ILE A 74 -0.81 -4.30 15.53
C ILE A 74 0.09 -5.28 14.76
N SER A 75 0.35 -5.02 13.47
CA SER A 75 1.25 -5.83 12.65
C SER A 75 2.67 -5.92 13.24
N THR A 76 3.20 -4.81 13.75
CA THR A 76 4.54 -4.75 14.36
C THR A 76 4.58 -5.54 15.67
N LEU A 77 3.58 -5.38 16.54
CA LEU A 77 3.48 -6.11 17.81
C LEU A 77 3.30 -7.61 17.59
N LEU A 78 2.50 -8.03 16.61
CA LEU A 78 2.36 -9.43 16.26
C LEU A 78 3.69 -10.06 15.83
N ASP A 79 4.51 -9.35 15.04
CA ASP A 79 5.84 -9.85 14.69
C ASP A 79 6.76 -9.97 15.91
N PHE A 80 6.64 -9.07 16.88
CA PHE A 80 7.37 -9.16 18.15
C PHE A 80 6.97 -10.41 18.95
N PHE A 81 5.66 -10.61 19.18
CA PHE A 81 5.15 -11.76 19.95
C PHE A 81 5.38 -13.11 19.24
N CYS A 82 5.44 -13.12 17.91
CA CYS A 82 5.78 -14.30 17.13
C CYS A 82 7.31 -14.51 16.98
N PHE A 83 8.15 -13.79 17.72
CA PHE A 83 9.62 -13.87 17.65
C PHE A 83 10.22 -13.58 16.26
N ARG A 84 9.48 -12.86 15.40
CA ARG A 84 9.91 -12.43 14.06
C ARG A 84 10.62 -11.07 14.13
N PHE A 85 11.67 -10.99 14.95
CA PHE A 85 12.35 -9.73 15.27
C PHE A 85 12.89 -8.98 14.04
N ARG A 86 13.36 -9.71 13.01
CA ARG A 86 13.80 -9.09 11.75
C ARG A 86 12.68 -8.27 11.11
N ASN A 87 11.45 -8.80 11.09
CA ASN A 87 10.31 -8.10 10.52
C ASN A 87 9.87 -6.93 11.42
N PHE A 88 9.86 -7.15 12.74
CA PHE A 88 9.59 -6.10 13.74
C PHE A 88 10.47 -4.86 13.52
N PHE A 89 11.80 -5.05 13.46
CA PHE A 89 12.73 -3.94 13.21
C PHE A 89 12.56 -3.34 11.82
N ALA A 90 12.27 -4.14 10.80
CA ALA A 90 11.99 -3.64 9.45
C ALA A 90 10.76 -2.72 9.42
N GLN A 91 9.69 -3.09 10.12
CA GLN A 91 8.48 -2.27 10.26
C GLN A 91 8.76 -0.97 11.03
N MET A 92 9.53 -1.02 12.13
CA MET A 92 9.91 0.18 12.89
C MET A 92 10.74 1.15 12.07
N LEU A 93 11.80 0.66 11.40
CA LEU A 93 12.64 1.50 10.54
C LEU A 93 11.84 2.11 9.38
N SER A 94 10.84 1.39 8.86
CA SER A 94 9.97 1.92 7.82
C SER A 94 9.19 3.15 8.29
N LEU A 95 8.66 3.12 9.52
CA LEU A 95 7.92 4.23 10.12
C LEU A 95 8.85 5.39 10.47
N LEU A 96 10.02 5.10 11.05
CA LEU A 96 11.05 6.10 11.32
C LEU A 96 11.45 6.84 10.04
N TRP A 97 11.63 6.12 8.92
CA TRP A 97 11.93 6.73 7.64
C TRP A 97 10.83 7.70 7.20
N ILE A 98 9.55 7.35 7.38
CA ILE A 98 8.41 8.22 7.04
C ILE A 98 8.43 9.53 7.83
N VAL A 99 8.72 9.46 9.13
CA VAL A 99 8.83 10.64 10.00
C VAL A 99 10.03 11.52 9.63
N LEU A 100 11.18 10.91 9.34
CA LEU A 100 12.39 11.65 9.00
C LEU A 100 12.37 12.24 7.57
N ASN A 101 11.54 11.69 6.66
CA ASN A 101 11.54 12.06 5.25
C ASN A 101 10.26 12.81 4.81
N ILE A 102 9.67 13.63 5.70
CA ILE A 102 8.47 14.42 5.39
C ILE A 102 8.65 15.28 4.13
N LYS A 103 9.83 15.89 3.93
CA LYS A 103 10.14 16.69 2.72
C LYS A 103 9.98 15.88 1.43
N TYR A 104 10.44 14.63 1.42
CA TYR A 104 10.27 13.73 0.28
C TYR A 104 8.78 13.44 0.02
N LEU A 105 8.00 13.17 1.07
CA LEU A 105 6.57 12.89 0.97
C LEU A 105 5.79 14.07 0.38
N ILE A 106 6.09 15.29 0.85
CA ILE A 106 5.50 16.53 0.34
C ILE A 106 5.86 16.71 -1.14
N LYS A 107 7.14 16.56 -1.51
CA LYS A 107 7.59 16.68 -2.90
C LYS A 107 6.89 15.65 -3.80
N LYS A 108 6.79 14.40 -3.37
CA LYS A 108 6.10 13.34 -4.13
C LYS A 108 4.61 13.66 -4.29
N ARG A 109 3.94 14.12 -3.24
CA ARG A 109 2.53 14.55 -3.28
C ARG A 109 2.31 15.72 -4.24
N ILE A 110 3.18 16.73 -4.23
CA ILE A 110 3.10 17.87 -5.17
C ILE A 110 3.27 17.37 -6.60
N ASN A 111 4.24 16.50 -6.86
CA ASN A 111 4.45 15.95 -8.20
C ASN A 111 3.26 15.09 -8.66
N ASN A 112 2.69 14.28 -7.78
CA ASN A 112 1.52 13.46 -8.10
C ASN A 112 0.27 14.31 -8.34
N LYS A 113 0.17 15.52 -7.78
CA LYS A 113 -0.92 16.46 -8.12
C LYS A 113 -0.82 17.00 -9.54
N LYS A 114 0.39 17.15 -10.10
CA LYS A 114 0.61 17.71 -11.46
C LYS A 114 0.10 16.78 -12.56
N ILE A 115 0.02 15.48 -12.30
CA ILE A 115 -0.38 14.47 -13.29
C ILE A 115 -1.89 14.18 -13.26
N ILE A 116 -2.65 14.82 -12.36
CA ILE A 116 -4.08 14.56 -12.19
C ILE A 116 -4.86 15.14 -13.38
N LYS A 117 -5.54 14.28 -14.13
CA LYS A 117 -6.52 14.66 -15.15
C LYS A 117 -7.84 15.04 -14.49
N LYS A 118 -8.47 16.12 -14.95
CA LYS A 118 -9.80 16.55 -14.47
C LYS A 118 -10.82 15.44 -14.74
N GLY A 119 -11.60 15.08 -13.72
CA GLY A 119 -12.66 14.05 -13.83
C GLY A 119 -12.15 12.61 -13.84
N TYR A 120 -10.89 12.34 -13.46
CA TYR A 120 -10.42 10.97 -13.30
C TYR A 120 -11.24 10.21 -12.25
N THR A 121 -11.41 8.92 -12.48
CA THR A 121 -12.03 7.98 -11.54
C THR A 121 -11.01 6.93 -11.17
N LEU A 122 -11.00 6.53 -9.90
CA LEU A 122 -10.22 5.38 -9.45
C LEU A 122 -11.13 4.17 -9.44
N ASP A 123 -10.86 3.25 -10.35
CA ASP A 123 -11.47 1.93 -10.45
C ASP A 123 -10.63 0.89 -9.69
N GLY A 124 -11.30 -0.15 -9.17
CA GLY A 124 -10.68 -1.23 -8.43
C GLY A 124 -10.30 -0.90 -6.97
N MET A 125 -10.73 0.23 -6.41
CA MET A 125 -10.57 0.51 -4.98
C MET A 125 -11.69 -0.12 -4.15
N TYR A 126 -11.32 -0.99 -3.22
CA TYR A 126 -12.25 -1.57 -2.26
C TYR A 126 -12.72 -0.52 -1.25
N ASN A 127 -14.04 -0.38 -1.08
CA ASN A 127 -14.67 0.68 -0.29
C ASN A 127 -14.91 0.33 1.18
N ARG A 128 -14.56 -0.89 1.60
CA ARG A 128 -14.65 -1.38 2.99
C ARG A 128 -13.26 -1.71 3.53
N SER A 129 -13.19 -2.07 4.81
CA SER A 129 -11.94 -2.54 5.40
C SER A 129 -11.73 -4.01 5.08
N ILE A 130 -10.74 -4.32 4.24
CA ILE A 130 -10.33 -5.71 3.92
C ILE A 130 -10.00 -6.48 5.21
N VAL A 131 -9.39 -5.80 6.20
CA VAL A 131 -9.03 -6.41 7.49
C VAL A 131 -10.28 -6.87 8.25
N ILE A 132 -11.31 -6.02 8.31
CA ILE A 132 -12.57 -6.36 9.01
C ILE A 132 -13.29 -7.48 8.25
N ASP A 133 -13.44 -7.34 6.93
CA ASP A 133 -14.14 -8.33 6.12
C ASP A 133 -13.47 -9.71 6.20
N TYR A 134 -12.14 -9.75 6.17
CA TYR A 134 -11.39 -11.01 6.22
C TYR A 134 -11.34 -11.62 7.63
N PHE A 135 -10.95 -10.85 8.66
CA PHE A 135 -10.70 -11.41 10.00
C PHE A 135 -11.94 -11.47 10.89
N ILE A 136 -12.92 -10.58 10.70
CA ILE A 136 -14.14 -10.54 11.54
C ILE A 136 -15.31 -11.23 10.81
N PHE A 137 -15.56 -10.85 9.56
CA PHE A 137 -16.68 -11.41 8.79
C PHE A 137 -16.32 -12.68 7.99
N ASN A 138 -15.08 -13.15 8.06
CA ASN A 138 -14.58 -14.34 7.37
C ASN A 138 -14.88 -14.37 5.85
N ARG A 139 -14.95 -13.19 5.22
CA ARG A 139 -15.16 -13.03 3.78
C ARG A 139 -13.83 -13.25 3.05
N ARG A 140 -13.62 -14.49 2.59
CA ARG A 140 -12.36 -14.92 1.95
C ARG A 140 -12.36 -14.84 0.43
N PHE A 141 -13.56 -14.80 -0.17
CA PHE A 141 -13.72 -14.71 -1.61
C PHE A 141 -14.24 -13.34 -1.98
N TYR A 142 -13.68 -12.79 -3.06
CA TYR A 142 -14.29 -11.66 -3.74
C TYR A 142 -15.50 -12.15 -4.52
N SER A 143 -16.63 -12.33 -3.83
CA SER A 143 -17.91 -12.50 -4.50
C SER A 143 -18.34 -11.12 -4.96
N LYS A 144 -18.44 -10.93 -6.28
CA LYS A 144 -18.91 -9.69 -6.93
C LYS A 144 -20.09 -9.06 -6.17
N TYR A 145 -20.08 -7.73 -6.12
CA TYR A 145 -21.05 -6.74 -5.57
C TYR A 145 -20.75 -6.19 -4.16
#